data_AF-A0A356X067-F1
#
_entry.id   AF-A0A356X067-F1
#
_cell.length_a   1.000
_cell.length_b   1.000
_cell.length_c   1.000
_cell.angle_alpha   90.00
_cell.angle_beta   90.00
_cell.angle_gamma   90.00
#
_symmetry.space_group_name_H-M   'P 1'
#
loop_
_entity.id
_entity.type
_entity.pdbx_description
1 polymer ?
#
loop_
_entity_poly.entity_id
_entity_poly.type
_entity_poly.pdbx_seq_one_letter_code
_entity_poly.pdbx_strand_id
1 'polypeptide(L)'
;THWGGVVDDNSFGTHEFLRFTELIDAEPYISANVGSGSPAEMRDWIEYMTFGGDSDLANLRRENGKDEPWKIKFFGIGNESWGCGGNMQADFYADLYRQFQTYANNYSGNELYKIASGMYDTRYDWTETVIREAGEFMDAI
;
A
#
# COMPACT_ATOMS: atom_id res chain seq x y z
N THR A 1 6.38 -20.26 6.71
CA THR A 1 5.62 -19.02 6.43
C THR A 1 6.44 -17.84 6.91
N HIS A 2 6.40 -16.71 6.20
CA HIS A 2 7.26 -15.55 6.47
C HIS A 2 6.92 -14.84 7.80
N TRP A 3 5.69 -15.03 8.29
CA TRP A 3 5.18 -14.47 9.54
C TRP A 3 4.80 -15.57 10.52
N GLY A 4 5.46 -15.62 11.69
CA GLY A 4 5.04 -16.41 12.85
C GLY A 4 5.15 -17.94 12.76
N GLY A 5 5.53 -18.52 11.62
CA GLY A 5 5.69 -19.97 11.47
C GLY A 5 4.38 -20.77 11.48
N VAL A 6 3.23 -20.08 11.43
CA VAL A 6 1.89 -20.67 11.37
C VAL A 6 1.42 -20.79 9.92
N VAL A 7 0.50 -21.71 9.64
CA VAL A 7 -0.13 -21.81 8.32
C VAL A 7 -1.06 -20.63 8.12
N ASP A 8 -0.85 -19.89 7.04
CA ASP A 8 -1.76 -18.88 6.53
C ASP A 8 -2.27 -19.39 5.17
N ASP A 9 -3.58 -19.62 5.08
CA ASP A 9 -4.23 -20.13 3.87
C ASP A 9 -4.70 -19.02 2.93
N ASN A 10 -4.49 -17.75 3.31
CA ASN A 10 -4.99 -16.56 2.62
C ASN A 10 -6.51 -16.58 2.38
N SER A 11 -7.28 -17.26 3.24
CA SER A 11 -8.74 -17.26 3.17
C SER A 11 -9.37 -15.89 3.47
N PHE A 12 -8.61 -14.98 4.07
CA PHE A 12 -8.98 -13.57 4.29
C PHE A 12 -8.03 -12.67 3.49
N GLY A 13 -8.49 -12.22 2.33
CA GLY A 13 -7.73 -11.40 1.40
C GLY A 13 -8.34 -10.02 1.18
N THR A 14 -8.08 -9.47 -0.01
CA THR A 14 -8.52 -8.11 -0.38
C THR A 14 -10.05 -7.97 -0.32
N HIS A 15 -10.79 -8.95 -0.83
CA HIS A 15 -12.25 -8.90 -0.88
C HIS A 15 -12.85 -8.95 0.53
N GLU A 16 -12.36 -9.86 1.37
CA GLU A 16 -12.86 -10.04 2.74
C GLU A 16 -12.54 -8.81 3.60
N PHE A 17 -11.33 -8.26 3.48
CA PHE A 17 -10.92 -7.04 4.20
C PHE A 17 -11.78 -5.84 3.81
N LEU A 18 -11.89 -5.53 2.51
CA LEU A 18 -12.64 -4.36 2.05
C LEU A 18 -14.15 -4.53 2.29
N ARG A 19 -14.66 -5.76 2.22
CA ARG A 19 -16.04 -6.03 2.62
C ARG A 19 -16.24 -5.83 4.11
N PHE A 20 -15.29 -6.25 4.93
CA PHE A 20 -15.35 -6.04 6.38
C PHE A 20 -15.38 -4.55 6.71
N THR A 21 -14.54 -3.71 6.08
CA THR A 21 -14.55 -2.26 6.32
C THR A 21 -15.89 -1.61 5.94
N GLU A 22 -16.53 -2.05 4.85
CA GLU A 22 -17.90 -1.62 4.50
C GLU A 22 -18.93 -1.98 5.59
N LEU A 23 -18.82 -3.19 6.17
CA LEU A 23 -19.77 -3.67 7.18
C LEU A 23 -19.68 -2.92 8.51
N ILE A 24 -18.49 -2.42 8.84
CA ILE A 24 -18.25 -1.70 10.10
C ILE A 24 -18.21 -0.18 9.93
N ASP A 25 -18.51 0.33 8.73
CA ASP A 25 -18.46 1.76 8.39
C ASP A 25 -17.09 2.39 8.70
N ALA A 26 -16.02 1.72 8.29
CA ALA A 26 -14.64 2.16 8.48
C ALA A 26 -13.95 2.44 7.14
N GLU A 27 -13.01 3.39 7.18
CA GLU A 27 -12.12 3.68 6.06
C GLU A 27 -10.98 2.66 5.99
N PRO A 28 -10.76 1.99 4.85
CA PRO A 28 -9.65 1.06 4.71
C PRO A 28 -8.31 1.80 4.63
N TYR A 29 -7.32 1.27 5.35
CA TYR A 29 -5.90 1.56 5.15
C TYR A 29 -5.25 0.31 4.58
N ILE A 30 -4.61 0.43 3.41
CA ILE A 30 -3.85 -0.66 2.79
C ILE A 30 -2.35 -0.37 2.91
N SER A 31 -1.56 -1.37 3.29
CA SER A 31 -0.09 -1.28 3.35
C SER A 31 0.53 -2.12 2.24
N ALA A 32 1.17 -1.46 1.27
CA ALA A 32 1.84 -2.12 0.17
C ALA A 32 3.17 -2.76 0.56
N ASN A 33 3.49 -3.88 -0.11
CA ASN A 33 4.75 -4.56 0.04
C ASN A 33 5.87 -3.87 -0.76
N VAL A 34 6.74 -3.13 -0.05
CA VAL A 34 7.98 -2.57 -0.63
C VAL A 34 9.16 -3.51 -0.45
N GLY A 35 9.25 -4.20 0.68
CA GLY A 35 10.45 -4.96 1.07
C GLY A 35 10.76 -6.14 0.16
N SER A 36 9.72 -6.84 -0.31
CA SER A 36 9.88 -8.02 -1.18
C SER A 36 8.93 -8.02 -2.38
N GLY A 37 8.16 -6.95 -2.57
CA GLY A 37 7.27 -6.76 -3.70
C GLY A 37 7.91 -5.92 -4.79
N SER A 38 7.11 -5.51 -5.78
CA SER A 38 7.56 -4.61 -6.86
C SER A 38 6.63 -3.40 -7.03
N PRO A 39 7.11 -2.30 -7.63
CA PRO A 39 6.24 -1.17 -7.98
C PRO A 39 5.08 -1.57 -8.89
N ALA A 40 5.28 -2.55 -9.79
CA ALA A 40 4.25 -3.06 -10.67
C ALA A 40 3.16 -3.81 -9.90
N GLU A 41 3.54 -4.69 -8.97
CA GLU A 41 2.60 -5.41 -8.10
C GLU A 41 1.72 -4.43 -7.29
N MET A 42 2.33 -3.40 -6.70
CA MET A 42 1.57 -2.38 -5.97
C MET A 42 0.60 -1.62 -6.87
N ARG A 43 1.05 -1.18 -8.05
CA ARG A 43 0.21 -0.49 -9.04
C ARG A 43 -0.98 -1.35 -9.45
N ASP A 44 -0.72 -2.61 -9.76
CA ASP A 44 -1.74 -3.56 -10.21
C ASP A 44 -2.77 -3.82 -9.10
N TRP A 45 -2.33 -3.87 -7.84
CA TRP A 45 -3.25 -4.00 -6.71
C TRP A 45 -4.15 -2.77 -6.53
N ILE A 46 -3.60 -1.56 -6.69
CA ILE A 46 -4.39 -0.31 -6.68
C ILE A 46 -5.41 -0.31 -7.82
N GLU A 47 -5.00 -0.69 -9.04
CA GLU A 47 -5.90 -0.76 -10.20
C GLU A 47 -7.02 -1.77 -9.96
N TYR A 48 -6.68 -2.98 -9.52
CA TYR A 48 -7.63 -4.03 -9.18
C TYR A 48 -8.71 -3.52 -8.22
N MET A 49 -8.31 -2.79 -7.17
CA MET A 49 -9.24 -2.31 -6.16
C MET A 49 -10.07 -1.10 -6.60
N THR A 50 -9.48 -0.16 -7.37
CA THR A 50 -10.05 1.19 -7.52
C THR A 50 -10.45 1.58 -8.94
N PHE A 51 -10.06 0.82 -9.97
CA PHE A 51 -10.40 1.14 -11.35
C PHE A 51 -11.80 0.65 -11.73
N GLY A 52 -12.66 1.57 -12.13
CA GLY A 52 -14.02 1.30 -12.60
C GLY A 52 -14.14 1.06 -14.09
N GLY A 53 -13.05 1.17 -14.85
CA GLY A 53 -13.05 0.94 -16.30
C GLY A 53 -13.00 -0.54 -16.69
N ASP A 54 -12.60 -0.77 -17.94
CA ASP A 54 -12.38 -2.10 -18.51
C ASP A 54 -10.87 -2.36 -18.61
N SER A 55 -10.39 -3.31 -17.81
CA SER A 55 -9.03 -3.84 -17.81
C SER A 55 -9.05 -5.26 -17.28
N ASP A 56 -7.99 -6.03 -17.55
CA ASP A 56 -7.88 -7.41 -17.07
C ASP A 56 -8.02 -7.48 -15.54
N LEU A 57 -7.46 -6.52 -14.80
CA LEU A 57 -7.53 -6.48 -13.35
C LEU A 57 -8.92 -6.04 -12.83
N ALA A 58 -9.55 -5.05 -13.47
CA ALA A 58 -10.91 -4.67 -13.13
C ALA A 58 -11.88 -5.83 -13.39
N ASN A 59 -11.74 -6.54 -14.51
CA ASN A 59 -12.55 -7.71 -14.85
C ASN A 59 -12.30 -8.87 -13.88
N LEU A 60 -11.05 -9.12 -13.48
CA LEU A 60 -10.74 -10.11 -12.45
C LEU A 60 -11.43 -9.79 -11.12
N ARG A 61 -11.51 -8.51 -10.73
CA ARG A 61 -12.28 -8.10 -9.53
C ARG A 61 -13.77 -8.46 -9.66
N ARG A 62 -14.37 -8.21 -10.85
CA ARG A 62 -15.77 -8.55 -11.15
C ARG A 62 -16.02 -10.05 -11.11
N GLU A 63 -15.13 -10.83 -11.72
CA GLU A 63 -15.16 -12.30 -11.70
C GLU A 63 -15.09 -12.85 -10.26
N ASN A 64 -14.34 -12.18 -9.40
CA ASN A 64 -14.25 -12.50 -7.97
C ASN A 64 -15.43 -11.96 -7.13
N GLY A 65 -16.48 -11.42 -7.76
CA GLY A 65 -17.74 -11.08 -7.11
C GLY A 65 -17.91 -9.62 -6.67
N LYS A 66 -16.98 -8.73 -7.02
CA LYS A 66 -17.11 -7.28 -6.78
C LYS A 66 -17.14 -6.51 -8.10
N ASP A 67 -18.33 -6.08 -8.50
CA ASP A 67 -18.53 -5.33 -9.75
C ASP A 67 -17.92 -3.92 -9.70
N GLU A 68 -18.43 -3.10 -8.78
CA GLU A 68 -18.00 -1.71 -8.58
C GLU A 68 -16.63 -1.62 -7.89
N PRO A 69 -15.76 -0.66 -8.27
CA PRO A 69 -14.51 -0.43 -7.56
C PRO A 69 -14.76 0.03 -6.11
N TRP A 70 -13.83 -0.28 -5.22
CA TRP A 70 -13.81 0.32 -3.89
C TRP A 70 -13.23 1.73 -3.92
N LYS A 71 -13.61 2.54 -2.93
CA LYS A 71 -12.92 3.78 -2.61
C LYS A 71 -11.89 3.48 -1.53
N ILE A 72 -10.63 3.77 -1.81
CA ILE A 72 -9.51 3.55 -0.89
C ILE A 72 -8.78 4.87 -0.78
N LYS A 73 -8.78 5.44 0.41
CA LYS A 73 -8.10 6.70 0.68
C LYS A 73 -6.67 6.46 1.18
N PHE A 74 -6.51 5.73 2.29
CA PHE A 74 -5.20 5.64 2.95
C PHE A 74 -4.37 4.50 2.38
N PHE A 75 -3.18 4.83 1.88
CA PHE A 75 -2.30 3.87 1.24
C PHE A 75 -0.86 4.01 1.75
N GLY A 76 -0.45 3.10 2.62
CA GLY A 76 0.92 2.98 3.13
C GLY A 76 1.85 2.35 2.12
N ILE A 77 2.99 2.99 1.85
CA ILE A 77 3.99 2.50 0.89
C ILE A 77 5.18 1.97 1.67
N GLY A 78 5.08 0.70 2.05
CA GLY A 78 6.02 0.02 2.94
C GLY A 78 5.59 0.07 4.40
N ASN A 79 6.07 -0.89 5.18
CA ASN A 79 5.84 -1.01 6.61
C ASN A 79 7.14 -1.39 7.29
N GLU A 80 7.51 -0.65 8.34
CA GLU A 80 8.73 -0.86 9.14
C GLU A 80 9.95 -1.19 8.27
N SER A 81 10.18 -0.38 7.23
CA SER A 81 11.23 -0.65 6.24
C SER A 81 12.64 -0.66 6.84
N TRP A 82 12.85 0.02 7.98
CA TRP A 82 14.07 -0.04 8.80
C TRP A 82 14.27 -1.39 9.51
N GLY A 83 13.23 -2.22 9.63
CA GLY A 83 13.20 -3.47 10.37
C GLY A 83 12.77 -4.64 9.49
N CYS A 84 11.65 -5.30 9.83
CA CYS A 84 11.19 -6.48 9.11
C CYS A 84 10.88 -6.21 7.63
N GLY A 85 10.58 -4.95 7.27
CA GLY A 85 10.30 -4.53 5.90
C GLY A 85 11.53 -4.44 4.98
N GLY A 86 12.72 -4.86 5.43
CA GLY A 86 13.91 -4.98 4.57
C GLY A 86 15.23 -4.53 5.20
N ASN A 87 15.25 -4.21 6.50
CA ASN A 87 16.43 -3.69 7.22
C ASN A 87 17.13 -2.55 6.47
N MET A 88 16.34 -1.65 5.89
CA MET A 88 16.81 -0.59 5.00
C MET A 88 17.43 0.57 5.79
N GLN A 89 18.38 1.27 5.16
CA GLN A 89 18.76 2.61 5.57
C GLN A 89 17.71 3.62 5.11
N ALA A 90 17.60 4.77 5.79
CA ALA A 90 16.59 5.78 5.51
C ALA A 90 16.68 6.33 4.07
N ASP A 91 17.88 6.65 3.58
CA ASP A 91 18.07 7.15 2.21
C ASP A 91 17.62 6.11 1.18
N PHE A 92 17.96 4.84 1.39
CA PHE A 92 17.56 3.76 0.49
C PHE A 92 16.04 3.57 0.47
N TYR A 93 15.40 3.62 1.65
CA TYR A 93 13.94 3.59 1.70
C TYR A 93 13.32 4.81 1.03
N ALA A 94 13.89 6.01 1.20
CA ALA A 94 13.37 7.21 0.55
C ALA A 94 13.44 7.11 -0.98
N ASP A 95 14.52 6.57 -1.53
CA ASP A 95 14.64 6.28 -2.97
C ASP A 95 13.58 5.28 -3.45
N LEU A 96 13.37 4.19 -2.70
CA LEU A 96 12.32 3.21 -3.02
C LEU A 96 10.92 3.80 -2.89
N TYR A 97 10.64 4.56 -1.84
CA TYR A 97 9.35 5.23 -1.65
C TYR A 97 9.04 6.12 -2.86
N ARG A 98 9.99 6.96 -3.29
CA ARG A 98 9.85 7.84 -4.48
C ARG A 98 9.55 7.03 -5.73
N GLN A 99 10.22 5.90 -5.92
CA GLN A 99 9.97 5.00 -7.04
C GLN A 99 8.57 4.39 -6.97
N PHE A 100 8.20 3.78 -5.85
CA PHE A 100 6.91 3.09 -5.68
C PHE A 100 5.76 4.08 -5.81
N GLN A 101 5.77 5.20 -5.08
CA GLN A 101 4.67 6.17 -5.05
C GLN A 101 4.36 6.75 -6.43
N THR A 102 5.36 6.81 -7.33
CA THR A 102 5.19 7.29 -8.72
C THR A 102 4.16 6.45 -9.47
N TYR A 103 4.05 5.16 -9.15
CA TYR A 103 3.10 4.24 -9.77
C TYR A 103 1.82 4.03 -8.95
N ALA A 104 1.69 4.67 -7.79
CA ALA A 104 0.45 4.71 -7.02
C ALA A 104 -0.52 5.72 -7.65
N ASN A 105 -1.19 5.30 -8.72
CA ASN A 105 -2.06 6.14 -9.54
C ASN A 105 -3.47 6.27 -8.96
N ASN A 106 -4.10 7.42 -9.25
CA ASN A 106 -5.49 7.69 -8.97
C ASN A 106 -6.37 7.20 -10.13
N TYR A 107 -7.31 6.30 -9.86
CA TYR A 107 -8.22 5.72 -10.86
C TYR A 107 -9.67 6.09 -10.57
N SER A 108 -10.46 6.36 -11.61
CA SER A 108 -11.93 6.54 -11.50
C SER A 108 -12.36 7.53 -10.40
N GLY A 109 -11.61 8.64 -10.27
CA GLY A 109 -11.85 9.66 -9.24
C GLY A 109 -11.58 9.19 -7.80
N ASN A 110 -10.78 8.14 -7.62
CA ASN A 110 -10.21 7.77 -6.32
C ASN A 110 -8.92 8.54 -6.12
N GLU A 111 -8.79 9.24 -4.99
CA GLU A 111 -7.59 9.99 -4.63
C GLU A 111 -6.90 9.31 -3.44
N LEU A 112 -5.70 8.80 -3.68
CA LEU A 112 -4.88 8.18 -2.65
C LEU A 112 -4.22 9.23 -1.76
N TYR A 113 -4.27 8.99 -0.46
CA TYR A 113 -3.49 9.65 0.58
C TYR A 113 -2.30 8.74 0.90
N LYS A 114 -1.13 9.07 0.35
CA LYS A 114 0.07 8.24 0.34
C LYS A 114 0.89 8.45 1.60
N ILE A 115 1.17 7.36 2.31
CA ILE A 115 1.79 7.39 3.63
C ILE A 115 3.12 6.66 3.57
N ALA A 116 4.20 7.35 3.91
CA ALA A 116 5.53 6.75 4.03
C ALA A 116 5.66 5.97 5.33
N SER A 117 6.55 4.97 5.37
CA SER A 117 6.94 4.26 6.58
C SER A 117 7.75 5.20 7.46
N GLY A 118 7.19 5.55 8.62
CA GLY A 118 7.86 6.36 9.63
C GLY A 118 8.93 5.64 10.45
N MET A 119 9.48 6.38 11.40
CA MET A 119 10.58 5.95 12.27
C MET A 119 10.14 4.94 13.36
N TYR A 120 11.13 4.29 13.95
CA TYR A 120 10.99 3.56 15.21
C TYR A 120 11.49 4.41 16.37
N ASP A 121 10.68 4.53 17.43
CA ASP A 121 11.07 5.12 18.72
C ASP A 121 11.80 6.48 18.56
N THR A 122 13.09 6.56 18.89
CA THR A 122 13.89 7.79 18.83
C THR A 122 14.76 7.92 17.57
N ARG A 123 14.47 7.17 16.50
CA ARG A 123 15.19 7.28 15.21
C ARG A 123 14.78 8.51 14.41
N TYR A 124 14.98 9.69 14.99
CA TYR A 124 14.67 10.97 14.36
C TYR A 124 15.41 11.18 13.03
N ASP A 125 16.59 10.55 12.89
CA ASP A 125 17.37 10.49 11.64
C ASP A 125 16.56 9.93 10.47
N TRP A 126 15.70 8.94 10.73
CA TRP A 126 14.83 8.35 9.72
C TRP A 126 13.82 9.36 9.21
N THR A 127 13.09 10.00 10.13
CA THR A 127 12.08 11.00 9.77
C THR A 127 12.71 12.19 9.04
N GLU A 128 13.86 12.69 9.52
CA GLU A 128 14.57 13.80 8.88
C GLU A 128 14.94 13.45 7.43
N THR A 129 15.58 12.29 7.21
CA THR A 129 16.02 11.87 5.87
C THR A 129 14.85 11.61 4.94
N VAL A 130 13.82 10.88 5.38
CA VAL A 130 12.68 10.55 4.52
C VAL A 130 11.89 11.79 4.14
N ILE A 131 11.65 12.73 5.08
CA ILE A 131 10.99 14.00 4.76
C ILE A 131 11.86 14.84 3.81
N ARG A 132 13.16 14.93 4.06
CA ARG A 132 14.09 15.73 3.24
C ARG A 132 14.18 15.24 1.80
N GLU A 133 14.20 13.92 1.58
CA GLU A 133 14.39 13.32 0.25
C GLU A 133 13.08 13.06 -0.49
N ALA A 134 12.00 12.75 0.23
CA ALA A 134 10.76 12.27 -0.35
C ALA A 134 9.50 13.04 0.07
N GLY A 135 9.61 14.06 0.94
CA GLY A 135 8.47 14.76 1.53
C GLY A 135 7.51 15.39 0.53
N GLU A 136 8.01 15.86 -0.62
CA GLU A 136 7.16 16.42 -1.69
C GLU A 136 6.23 15.38 -2.36
N PHE A 137 6.47 14.09 -2.13
CA PHE A 137 5.76 12.98 -2.76
C PHE A 137 4.87 12.18 -1.79
N MET A 138 4.73 12.64 -0.54
CA MET A 138 3.91 11.97 0.48
C MET A 138 2.90 12.93 1.09
N ASP A 139 1.77 12.36 1.53
CA ASP A 139 0.75 13.11 2.26
C ASP A 139 0.94 12.97 3.78
N ALA A 140 1.62 11.92 4.25
CA ALA A 140 2.04 11.73 5.64
C ALA A 140 3.21 10.73 5.78
N ILE A 141 3.74 10.64 7.00
CA ILE A 141 4.79 9.70 7.47
C ILE A 141 4.48 9.23 8.90
#